data_AF-A0A2W5CSB8-F1
#
_entry.id   AF-A0A2W5CSB8-F1
#
_cell.length_a   1.000
_cell.length_b   1.000
_cell.length_c   1.000
_cell.angle_alpha   90.00
_cell.angle_beta   90.00
_cell.angle_gamma   90.00
#
_symmetry.space_group_name_H-M   'P 1'
#
loop_
_entity.id
_entity.type
_entity.pdbx_description
1 polymer ?
#
loop_
_entity_poly.entity_id
_entity_poly.type
_entity_poly.pdbx_seq_one_letter_code
_entity_poly.pdbx_strand_id
1 'polypeptide(L)'
;VVVLSAPLKRFRGSYWLVPVGFILGTLLSLVIPSAAALSLLLVATLLPALIAAGLTPLTVGAIVVTSSTIVPTPLEAGLIQGADLTNMTPTEFVYGAVAHATVPTLLITAFVHMWWQRRCDKADERKALNSGDVTAESLSDKATEEAIARAASLPGFYAILPLMPLLLIIVSAILKQLGIIPFEGGILPVTVVSLFIAMIIESIRNRTVTGAVDSMATFFKGMGEGAAGVVALLVAAAVLVEGITQMGVIDMLISATEGSSGAAVIIVLIFVAATAAMAALTGSGTAPYFAFSEVVPNLAAETSIHAPQMLTAIWGTSNLMREVSPVNAAVLIVSGAIKVNPIQLVKRTAVPMIAATVLNTLFAFMFIG
;
A
#
# COMPACT_ATOMS: atom_id res chain seq x y z
N VAL A 1 -5.48 15.76 14.22
CA VAL A 1 -4.30 16.01 15.09
C VAL A 1 -4.68 16.13 16.57
N VAL A 2 -5.59 17.03 16.98
CA VAL A 2 -5.97 17.23 18.40
C VAL A 2 -6.63 16.00 19.05
N VAL A 3 -7.47 15.26 18.30
CA VAL A 3 -8.15 14.05 18.83
C VAL A 3 -7.18 12.87 19.05
N LEU A 4 -6.12 12.78 18.24
CA LEU A 4 -5.12 11.70 18.36
C LEU A 4 -4.05 12.01 19.42
N SER A 5 -3.77 13.29 19.72
CA SER A 5 -2.63 13.67 20.57
C SER A 5 -2.85 13.45 22.07
N ALA A 6 -4.10 13.45 22.56
CA ALA A 6 -4.41 13.24 23.98
C ALA A 6 -4.11 11.81 24.48
N PRO A 7 -4.54 10.71 23.82
CA PRO A 7 -4.21 9.36 24.26
C PRO A 7 -2.74 8.98 24.03
N LEU A 8 -2.09 9.53 22.98
CA LEU A 8 -0.68 9.25 22.65
C LEU A 8 0.31 9.81 23.69
N LYS A 9 -0.02 10.92 24.37
CA LYS A 9 0.80 11.49 25.45
C LYS A 9 0.96 10.56 26.66
N ARG A 10 0.09 9.57 26.83
CA ARG A 10 0.16 8.59 27.94
C ARG A 10 1.25 7.53 27.73
N PHE A 11 1.75 7.38 26.50
CA PHE A 11 2.74 6.38 26.09
C PHE A 11 4.06 7.00 25.61
N ARG A 12 4.48 8.13 26.21
CA ARG A 12 5.70 8.84 25.83
C ARG A 12 6.91 7.90 25.74
N GLY A 13 7.54 7.85 24.56
CA GLY A 13 8.74 7.04 24.30
C GLY A 13 8.51 5.52 24.21
N SER A 14 7.25 5.05 24.22
CA SER A 14 6.96 3.63 24.08
C SER A 14 7.01 3.20 22.61
N TYR A 15 7.84 2.20 22.30
CA TYR A 15 7.88 1.60 20.97
C TYR A 15 6.57 0.91 20.55
N TRP A 16 5.65 0.70 21.48
CA TRP A 16 4.27 0.27 21.18
C TRP A 16 3.50 1.24 20.28
N LEU A 17 3.99 2.47 20.14
CA LEU A 17 3.48 3.43 19.16
C LEU A 17 3.78 3.03 17.71
N VAL A 18 4.80 2.19 17.47
CA VAL A 18 5.18 1.75 16.12
C VAL A 18 4.14 0.80 15.52
N PRO A 19 3.72 -0.30 16.17
CA PRO A 19 2.63 -1.14 15.65
C PRO A 19 1.32 -0.37 15.48
N VAL A 20 0.98 0.49 16.45
CA VAL A 20 -0.25 1.27 16.40
C VAL A 20 -0.22 2.26 15.24
N GLY A 21 0.88 2.99 15.06
CA GLY A 21 1.06 3.92 13.95
C GLY A 21 1.03 3.23 12.59
N PHE A 22 1.68 2.06 12.48
CA PHE A 22 1.66 1.24 11.27
C PHE A 22 0.23 0.79 10.93
N ILE A 23 -0.47 0.15 11.88
CA ILE A 23 -1.85 -0.33 11.67
C ILE A 23 -2.78 0.84 11.34
N LEU A 24 -2.66 1.98 12.02
CA LEU A 24 -3.47 3.16 11.69
C LEU A 24 -3.21 3.67 10.27
N GLY A 25 -1.94 3.74 9.86
CA GLY A 25 -1.56 4.10 8.49
C GLY A 25 -2.10 3.13 7.45
N THR A 26 -2.00 1.83 7.73
CA THR A 26 -2.54 0.73 6.92
C THR A 26 -4.08 0.79 6.82
N LEU A 27 -4.79 1.09 7.90
CA LEU A 27 -6.23 1.29 7.85
C LEU A 27 -6.62 2.51 7.01
N LEU A 28 -5.81 3.57 7.02
CA LEU A 28 -6.03 4.72 6.14
C LEU A 28 -5.76 4.39 4.66
N SER A 29 -4.93 3.38 4.36
CA SER A 29 -4.71 2.94 2.98
C SER A 29 -5.90 2.17 2.39
N LEU A 30 -6.85 1.69 3.21
CA LEU A 30 -8.15 1.18 2.71
C LEU A 30 -8.92 2.23 1.90
N VAL A 31 -8.65 3.49 2.23
CA VAL A 31 -9.40 4.66 1.78
C VAL A 31 -8.65 5.38 0.68
N ILE A 32 -7.33 5.48 0.84
CA ILE A 32 -6.45 6.14 -0.10
C ILE A 32 -5.54 5.06 -0.69
N PRO A 33 -5.94 4.43 -1.81
CA PRO A 33 -5.18 3.36 -2.43
C PRO A 33 -3.85 3.86 -3.02
N SER A 34 -3.72 5.17 -3.28
CA SER A 34 -2.49 5.77 -3.78
C SER A 34 -1.47 5.97 -2.67
N ALA A 35 -0.34 5.27 -2.78
CA ALA A 35 0.77 5.36 -1.83
C ALA A 35 1.35 6.78 -1.69
N ALA A 36 1.44 7.51 -2.80
CA ALA A 36 1.94 8.88 -2.81
C ALA A 36 0.98 9.83 -2.08
N ALA A 37 -0.33 9.72 -2.39
CA ALA A 37 -1.35 10.53 -1.74
C ALA A 37 -1.46 10.22 -0.24
N LEU A 38 -1.41 8.93 0.13
CA LEU A 38 -1.40 8.51 1.53
C LEU A 38 -0.17 9.05 2.26
N SER A 39 1.02 8.95 1.65
CA SER A 39 2.26 9.45 2.26
C SER A 39 2.19 10.95 2.53
N LEU A 40 1.70 11.76 1.57
CA LEU A 40 1.50 13.20 1.78
C LEU A 40 0.55 13.48 2.94
N LEU A 41 -0.57 12.75 3.02
CA LEU A 41 -1.54 12.90 4.12
C LEU A 41 -0.91 12.54 5.47
N LEU A 42 -0.22 11.41 5.54
CA LEU A 42 0.39 10.92 6.78
C LEU A 42 1.56 11.80 7.24
N VAL A 43 2.34 12.35 6.30
CA VAL A 43 3.36 13.38 6.60
C VAL A 43 2.71 14.61 7.23
N ALA A 44 1.55 15.04 6.75
CA ALA A 44 0.84 16.20 7.31
C ALA A 44 0.13 15.91 8.64
N THR A 45 -0.14 14.64 8.97
CA THR A 45 -1.05 14.28 10.08
C THR A 45 -0.39 13.39 11.12
N LEU A 46 -0.02 12.16 10.75
CA LEU A 46 0.51 11.13 11.65
C LEU A 46 1.96 11.41 12.04
N LEU A 47 2.76 11.92 11.10
CA LEU A 47 4.18 12.21 11.30
C LEU A 47 4.44 13.19 12.46
N PRO A 48 3.85 14.41 12.49
CA PRO A 48 4.04 15.32 13.62
C PRO A 48 3.50 14.76 14.94
N ALA A 49 2.41 13.98 14.90
CA ALA A 49 1.80 13.41 16.10
C ALA A 49 2.70 12.33 16.75
N LEU A 50 3.31 11.46 15.96
CA LEU A 50 4.19 10.40 16.45
C LEU A 50 5.56 10.92 16.89
N ILE A 51 6.09 11.95 16.21
CA ILE A 51 7.30 12.65 16.65
C ILE A 51 7.06 13.31 18.01
N ALA A 52 5.94 14.03 18.17
CA ALA A 52 5.57 14.65 19.45
C ALA A 52 5.32 13.63 20.58
N ALA A 53 5.03 12.38 20.24
CA ALA A 53 4.89 11.27 21.20
C ALA A 53 6.25 10.65 21.61
N GLY A 54 7.35 11.05 20.96
CA GLY A 54 8.72 10.67 21.31
C GLY A 54 9.38 9.63 20.41
N LEU A 55 8.83 9.36 19.22
CA LEU A 55 9.51 8.52 18.21
C LEU A 55 10.47 9.35 17.36
N THR A 56 11.56 8.73 16.88
CA THR A 56 12.53 9.41 16.00
C THR A 56 11.92 9.70 14.62
N PRO A 57 12.29 10.81 13.95
CA PRO A 57 11.78 11.13 12.61
C PRO A 57 11.97 10.01 11.59
N LEU A 58 13.09 9.27 11.65
CA LEU A 58 13.36 8.11 10.79
C LEU A 58 12.41 6.94 11.06
N THR A 59 12.13 6.63 12.33
CA THR A 59 11.17 5.60 12.72
C THR A 59 9.77 5.96 12.26
N VAL A 60 9.35 7.21 12.44
CA VAL A 60 8.04 7.70 11.99
C VAL A 60 7.96 7.72 10.47
N GLY A 61 9.01 8.14 9.78
CA GLY A 61 9.07 8.10 8.33
C GLY A 61 8.92 6.68 7.78
N ALA A 62 9.57 5.69 8.41
CA ALA A 62 9.43 4.28 8.02
C ALA A 62 8.01 3.76 8.20
N ILE A 63 7.30 4.17 9.26
CA ILE A 63 5.88 3.87 9.46
C ILE A 63 5.05 4.44 8.30
N VAL A 64 5.29 5.71 7.94
CA VAL A 64 4.53 6.38 6.88
C VAL A 64 4.74 5.72 5.53
N VAL A 65 5.99 5.41 5.17
CA VAL A 65 6.32 4.72 3.91
C VAL A 65 5.62 3.37 3.83
N THR A 66 5.70 2.57 4.88
CA THR A 66 5.16 1.21 4.91
C THR A 66 3.65 1.15 5.18
N SER A 67 2.98 2.30 5.30
CA SER A 67 1.53 2.35 5.54
C SER A 67 0.71 1.88 4.34
N SER A 68 1.21 2.03 3.11
CA SER A 68 0.55 1.54 1.89
C SER A 68 1.18 0.20 1.48
N THR A 69 0.71 -0.90 2.02
CA THR A 69 1.24 -2.24 1.69
C THR A 69 0.13 -3.18 1.21
N ILE A 70 -0.15 -4.25 1.93
CA ILE A 70 -0.95 -5.40 1.47
C ILE A 70 -2.34 -5.42 2.08
N VAL A 71 -3.07 -4.32 1.96
CA VAL A 71 -4.37 -4.22 2.61
C VAL A 71 -5.44 -4.92 1.77
N PRO A 72 -6.24 -5.84 2.35
CA PRO A 72 -7.30 -6.52 1.62
C PRO A 72 -8.45 -5.56 1.36
N THR A 73 -8.42 -4.88 0.21
CA THR A 73 -9.45 -3.93 -0.23
C THR A 73 -9.94 -4.25 -1.64
N PRO A 74 -11.26 -4.35 -1.86
CA PRO A 74 -11.81 -4.60 -3.19
C PRO A 74 -11.67 -3.40 -4.15
N LEU A 75 -11.08 -2.29 -3.68
CA LEU A 75 -10.89 -1.06 -4.44
C LEU A 75 -9.54 -1.01 -5.16
N GLU A 76 -8.63 -1.92 -4.87
CA GLU A 76 -7.29 -1.88 -5.47
C GLU A 76 -7.27 -2.55 -6.85
N ALA A 77 -6.69 -1.85 -7.83
CA ALA A 77 -6.63 -2.30 -9.22
C ALA A 77 -5.98 -3.68 -9.39
N GLY A 78 -4.93 -4.00 -8.62
CA GLY A 78 -4.28 -5.31 -8.70
C GLY A 78 -5.18 -6.46 -8.23
N LEU A 79 -5.97 -6.22 -7.17
CA LEU A 79 -6.90 -7.20 -6.63
C LEU A 79 -8.15 -7.36 -7.52
N ILE A 80 -8.61 -6.28 -8.16
CA ILE A 80 -9.67 -6.32 -9.17
C ILE A 80 -9.21 -7.18 -10.36
N GLN A 81 -8.02 -6.93 -10.90
CA GLN A 81 -7.47 -7.75 -11.99
C GLN A 81 -7.28 -9.22 -11.56
N GLY A 82 -6.80 -9.46 -10.34
CA GLY A 82 -6.65 -10.83 -9.83
C GLY A 82 -7.98 -11.59 -9.75
N ALA A 83 -9.06 -10.89 -9.39
CA ALA A 83 -10.41 -11.44 -9.41
C ALA A 83 -10.87 -11.77 -10.84
N ASP A 84 -10.62 -10.86 -11.80
CA ASP A 84 -10.93 -11.08 -13.21
C ASP A 84 -10.18 -12.29 -13.78
N LEU A 85 -8.88 -12.42 -13.48
CA LEU A 85 -8.04 -13.55 -13.92
C LEU A 85 -8.45 -14.90 -13.29
N THR A 86 -9.22 -14.88 -12.20
CA THR A 86 -9.72 -16.07 -11.52
C THR A 86 -11.22 -16.31 -11.71
N ASN A 87 -11.89 -15.48 -12.52
CA ASN A 87 -13.35 -15.48 -12.68
C ASN A 87 -14.10 -15.39 -11.34
N MET A 88 -13.55 -14.65 -10.38
CA MET A 88 -14.17 -14.36 -9.08
C MET A 88 -14.64 -12.91 -9.05
N THR A 89 -15.62 -12.59 -8.20
CA THR A 89 -15.89 -11.18 -7.90
C THR A 89 -14.75 -10.59 -7.04
N PRO A 90 -14.46 -9.27 -7.13
CA PRO A 90 -13.42 -8.65 -6.30
C PRO A 90 -13.61 -8.90 -4.80
N THR A 91 -14.86 -8.93 -4.34
CA THR A 91 -15.20 -9.22 -2.94
C THR A 91 -14.83 -10.66 -2.55
N GLU A 92 -15.16 -11.64 -3.40
CA GLU A 92 -14.84 -13.06 -3.17
C GLU A 92 -13.33 -13.29 -3.19
N PHE A 93 -12.62 -12.72 -4.16
CA PHE A 93 -11.17 -12.85 -4.24
C PHE A 93 -10.48 -12.22 -3.02
N VAL A 94 -10.90 -11.01 -2.64
CA VAL A 94 -10.26 -10.27 -1.54
C VAL A 94 -10.55 -10.90 -0.19
N TYR A 95 -11.81 -11.16 0.14
CA TYR A 95 -12.16 -11.66 1.48
C TYR A 95 -12.12 -13.17 1.60
N GLY A 96 -12.28 -13.91 0.49
CA GLY A 96 -12.20 -15.37 0.47
C GLY A 96 -10.77 -15.92 0.37
N ALA A 97 -9.83 -15.15 -0.20
CA ALA A 97 -8.44 -15.58 -0.36
C ALA A 97 -7.43 -14.58 0.22
N VAL A 98 -7.36 -13.36 -0.34
CA VAL A 98 -6.28 -12.41 -0.04
C VAL A 98 -6.23 -12.02 1.44
N ALA A 99 -7.38 -11.80 2.07
CA ALA A 99 -7.48 -11.44 3.48
C ALA A 99 -6.90 -12.51 4.41
N HIS A 100 -7.05 -13.79 4.07
CA HIS A 100 -6.51 -14.89 4.87
C HIS A 100 -4.99 -14.87 4.95
N ALA A 101 -4.30 -14.42 3.89
CA ALA A 101 -2.85 -14.29 3.88
C ALA A 101 -2.36 -12.93 4.44
N THR A 102 -3.05 -11.85 4.09
CA THR A 102 -2.57 -10.49 4.35
C THR A 102 -2.78 -10.03 5.79
N VAL A 103 -3.94 -10.31 6.39
CA VAL A 103 -4.25 -9.91 7.78
C VAL A 103 -3.23 -10.45 8.78
N PRO A 104 -2.93 -11.78 8.82
CA PRO A 104 -1.90 -12.28 9.72
C PRO A 104 -0.51 -11.72 9.39
N THR A 105 -0.19 -11.53 8.11
CA THR A 105 1.08 -10.92 7.70
C THR A 105 1.22 -9.50 8.25
N LEU A 106 0.20 -8.66 8.12
CA LEU A 106 0.22 -7.27 8.59
C LEU A 106 0.39 -7.20 10.11
N LEU A 107 -0.29 -8.07 10.86
CA LEU A 107 -0.16 -8.12 12.32
C LEU A 107 1.28 -8.48 12.73
N ILE A 108 1.86 -9.53 12.16
CA ILE A 108 3.23 -9.94 12.48
C ILE A 108 4.23 -8.85 12.05
N THR A 109 4.01 -8.25 10.87
CA THR A 109 4.85 -7.17 10.33
C THR A 109 4.85 -5.97 11.26
N ALA A 110 3.72 -5.61 11.88
CA ALA A 110 3.66 -4.52 12.86
C ALA A 110 4.63 -4.73 14.03
N PHE A 111 4.75 -5.97 14.53
CA PHE A 111 5.70 -6.32 15.59
C PHE A 111 7.15 -6.39 15.10
N VAL A 112 7.39 -6.94 13.91
CA VAL A 112 8.72 -6.94 13.28
C VAL A 112 9.20 -5.50 13.09
N HIS A 113 8.31 -4.62 12.62
CA HIS A 113 8.56 -3.20 12.45
C HIS A 113 8.95 -2.56 13.78
N MET A 114 8.20 -2.81 14.86
CA MET A 114 8.54 -2.33 16.20
C MET A 114 9.96 -2.73 16.63
N TRP A 115 10.31 -4.00 16.50
CA TRP A 115 11.60 -4.51 16.95
C TRP A 115 12.75 -3.98 16.09
N TRP A 116 12.55 -3.91 14.78
CA TRP A 116 13.56 -3.39 13.85
C TRP A 116 13.81 -1.90 14.07
N GLN A 117 12.75 -1.08 14.21
CA GLN A 117 12.93 0.35 14.46
C GLN A 117 13.67 0.60 15.77
N ARG A 118 13.35 -0.15 16.83
CA ARG A 118 14.10 -0.08 18.09
C ARG A 118 15.57 -0.47 17.94
N ARG A 119 15.87 -1.48 17.11
CA ARG A 119 17.23 -1.94 16.84
C ARG A 119 18.03 -0.89 16.06
N CYS A 120 17.41 -0.22 15.09
CA CYS A 120 18.01 0.84 14.29
C CYS A 120 18.23 2.11 15.12
N ASP A 121 17.25 2.56 15.90
CA ASP A 121 17.41 3.73 16.77
C ASP A 121 18.57 3.54 17.76
N LYS A 122 18.65 2.38 18.42
CA LYS A 122 19.80 2.05 19.28
C LYS A 122 21.14 1.99 18.54
N ALA A 123 21.14 1.62 17.26
CA ALA A 123 22.36 1.59 16.46
C ALA A 123 22.80 3.01 16.08
N ASP A 124 21.85 3.89 15.78
CA ASP A 124 22.10 5.28 15.44
C ASP A 124 22.56 6.08 16.68
N GLU A 125 21.97 5.83 17.85
CA GLU A 125 22.45 6.37 19.13
C GLU A 125 23.92 6.01 19.41
N ARG A 126 24.30 4.74 19.19
CA ARG A 126 25.69 4.28 19.38
C ARG A 126 26.65 4.93 18.39
N LYS A 127 26.22 5.14 17.14
CA LYS A 127 27.03 5.83 16.13
C LYS A 127 27.24 7.29 16.50
N ALA A 128 26.21 7.99 16.96
CA ALA A 128 26.31 9.37 17.43
C ALA A 128 27.31 9.50 18.60
N LEU A 129 27.26 8.58 19.56
CA LEU A 129 28.19 8.54 20.70
C LEU A 129 29.65 8.28 20.30
N ASN A 130 29.90 7.44 19.29
CA ASN A 130 31.24 7.07 18.85
C ASN A 130 31.88 8.07 17.88
N SER A 131 31.08 8.90 17.21
CA SER A 131 31.57 9.82 16.17
C SER A 131 32.04 11.16 16.73
N GLY A 132 31.84 11.41 18.04
CA GLY A 132 32.09 12.72 18.67
C GLY A 132 31.23 13.87 18.11
N ASP A 133 30.38 13.56 17.13
CA ASP A 133 29.53 14.49 16.41
C ASP A 133 28.21 14.57 17.17
N VAL A 134 28.13 15.54 18.08
CA VAL A 134 26.85 15.99 18.63
C VAL A 134 26.15 16.77 17.52
N THR A 135 25.60 16.05 16.54
CA THR A 135 24.60 16.59 15.61
C THR A 135 23.24 15.98 15.95
N ALA A 136 22.88 16.05 17.24
CA ALA A 136 21.52 15.85 17.72
C ALA A 136 20.79 17.18 17.96
N GLU A 137 21.22 18.26 17.29
CA GLU A 137 20.51 19.54 17.26
C GLU A 137 20.25 19.94 15.82
N SER A 138 19.01 20.37 15.54
CA SER A 138 18.58 21.23 14.42
C SER A 138 17.92 20.66 13.15
N LEU A 139 17.18 19.54 13.18
CA LEU A 139 16.33 19.18 12.01
C LEU A 139 14.82 18.94 12.27
N SER A 140 14.30 19.21 13.47
CA SER A 140 12.91 18.86 13.79
C SER A 140 11.93 20.02 14.01
N ASP A 141 12.36 21.28 14.10
CA ASP A 141 11.43 22.29 14.64
C ASP A 141 10.75 23.12 13.55
N LYS A 142 11.49 23.78 12.64
CA LYS A 142 10.87 24.75 11.71
C LYS A 142 10.09 24.15 10.53
N ALA A 143 10.61 23.12 9.87
CA ALA A 143 9.92 22.50 8.72
C ALA A 143 8.71 21.66 9.15
N THR A 144 8.76 21.09 10.35
CA THR A 144 7.67 20.35 10.96
C THR A 144 6.59 21.31 11.50
N GLU A 145 6.96 22.47 12.07
CA GLU A 145 6.01 23.53 12.45
C GLU A 145 5.23 24.11 11.25
N GLU A 146 5.88 24.34 10.11
CA GLU A 146 5.19 24.84 8.90
C GLU A 146 4.18 23.82 8.32
N ALA A 147 4.52 22.54 8.33
CA ALA A 147 3.60 21.47 7.94
C ALA A 147 2.40 21.36 8.92
N ILE A 148 2.66 21.55 10.23
CA ILE A 148 1.63 21.59 11.28
C ILE A 148 0.67 22.77 11.07
N ALA A 149 1.17 23.97 10.75
CA ALA A 149 0.36 25.16 10.53
C ALA A 149 -0.57 25.01 9.32
N ARG A 150 -0.08 24.40 8.23
CA ARG A 150 -0.87 24.14 7.01
C ARG A 150 -1.92 23.04 7.20
N ALA A 151 -1.66 22.06 8.05
CA ALA A 151 -2.62 21.03 8.42
C ALA A 151 -3.70 21.54 9.40
N ALA A 152 -3.36 22.50 10.26
CA ALA A 152 -4.28 23.13 11.21
C ALA A 152 -5.33 24.04 10.53
N SER A 153 -5.05 24.54 9.33
CA SER A 153 -5.98 25.39 8.56
C SER A 153 -7.05 24.62 7.77
N LEU A 154 -7.04 23.28 7.77
CA LEU A 154 -8.00 22.47 7.04
C LEU A 154 -9.22 22.12 7.91
N PRO A 155 -10.47 22.38 7.46
CA PRO A 155 -11.66 22.02 8.23
C PRO A 155 -11.78 20.50 8.41
N GLY A 156 -11.98 20.04 9.65
CA GLY A 156 -11.98 18.62 10.00
C GLY A 156 -12.98 17.72 9.27
N PHE A 157 -14.01 18.28 8.62
CA PHE A 157 -14.97 17.51 7.82
C PHE A 157 -14.39 17.00 6.48
N TYR A 158 -13.29 17.58 5.98
CA TYR A 158 -12.65 17.12 4.74
C TYR A 158 -12.08 15.70 4.83
N ALA A 159 -11.79 15.21 6.03
CA ALA A 159 -11.32 13.84 6.24
C ALA A 159 -12.37 12.78 5.84
N ILE A 160 -13.65 13.15 5.76
CA ILE A 160 -14.74 12.24 5.37
C ILE A 160 -14.80 12.09 3.84
N LEU A 161 -14.36 13.09 3.06
CA LEU A 161 -14.52 13.08 1.62
C LEU A 161 -13.80 11.91 0.92
N PRO A 162 -12.55 11.57 1.25
CA PRO A 162 -11.90 10.37 0.70
C PRO A 162 -12.58 9.06 1.13
N LEU A 163 -13.29 9.05 2.27
CA LEU A 163 -14.01 7.90 2.81
C LEU A 163 -15.37 7.67 2.15
N MET A 164 -15.90 8.66 1.43
CA MET A 164 -17.25 8.61 0.86
C MET A 164 -17.49 7.39 -0.03
N PRO A 165 -16.57 6.96 -0.91
CA PRO A 165 -16.81 5.78 -1.72
C PRO A 165 -16.98 4.51 -0.87
N LEU A 166 -16.11 4.31 0.12
CA LEU A 166 -16.18 3.15 1.00
C LEU A 166 -17.44 3.18 1.88
N LEU A 167 -17.77 4.35 2.45
CA LEU A 167 -18.96 4.52 3.28
C LEU A 167 -20.24 4.25 2.49
N LEU A 168 -20.34 4.74 1.24
CA LEU A 168 -21.49 4.49 0.38
C LEU A 168 -21.61 3.01 -0.02
N ILE A 169 -20.49 2.31 -0.27
CA ILE A 169 -20.50 0.86 -0.49
C ILE A 169 -21.05 0.14 0.74
N ILE A 170 -20.49 0.40 1.93
CA ILE A 170 -20.90 -0.26 3.19
C ILE A 170 -22.36 0.06 3.52
N VAL A 171 -22.78 1.32 3.41
CA VAL A 171 -24.17 1.73 3.64
C VAL A 171 -25.09 1.04 2.65
N SER A 172 -24.75 0.98 1.36
CA SER A 172 -25.58 0.26 0.37
C SER A 172 -25.68 -1.24 0.68
N ALA A 173 -24.60 -1.88 1.12
CA ALA A 173 -24.61 -3.28 1.52
C ALA A 173 -25.51 -3.52 2.74
N ILE A 174 -25.45 -2.64 3.76
CA ILE A 174 -26.33 -2.68 4.93
C ILE A 174 -27.79 -2.47 4.53
N LEU A 175 -28.09 -1.47 3.68
CA LEU A 175 -29.47 -1.20 3.23
C LEU A 175 -30.03 -2.36 2.41
N LYS A 176 -29.21 -3.07 1.62
CA LYS A 176 -29.62 -4.29 0.94
C LYS A 176 -29.91 -5.42 1.92
N GLN A 177 -29.04 -5.61 2.92
CA GLN A 177 -29.24 -6.61 3.96
C GLN A 177 -30.51 -6.36 4.78
N LEU A 178 -30.89 -5.08 4.96
CA LEU A 178 -32.14 -4.64 5.57
C LEU A 178 -33.36 -4.67 4.62
N GLY A 179 -33.18 -5.06 3.36
CA GLY A 179 -34.25 -5.14 2.35
C GLY A 179 -34.77 -3.79 1.84
N ILE A 180 -34.08 -2.68 2.13
CA ILE A 180 -34.49 -1.32 1.74
C ILE A 180 -34.16 -1.04 0.27
N ILE A 181 -33.05 -1.58 -0.23
CA ILE A 181 -32.63 -1.45 -1.63
C ILE A 181 -32.29 -2.82 -2.23
N PRO A 182 -32.56 -3.06 -3.53
CA PRO A 182 -32.33 -4.37 -4.14
C PRO A 182 -30.89 -4.60 -4.61
N PHE A 183 -29.99 -3.62 -4.45
CA PHE A 183 -28.66 -3.65 -5.06
C PHE A 183 -27.55 -3.24 -4.09
N GLU A 184 -26.32 -3.69 -4.37
CA GLU A 184 -25.10 -3.17 -3.74
C GLU A 184 -24.47 -2.15 -4.69
N GLY A 185 -23.99 -1.04 -4.13
CA GLY A 185 -23.34 0.01 -4.92
C GLY A 185 -22.04 -0.51 -5.52
N GLY A 186 -21.98 -0.60 -6.84
CA GLY A 186 -20.73 -0.88 -7.56
C GLY A 186 -19.71 0.25 -7.38
N ILE A 187 -18.42 -0.08 -7.54
CA ILE A 187 -17.30 0.86 -7.35
C ILE A 187 -17.47 2.11 -8.21
N LEU A 188 -17.85 1.94 -9.49
CA LEU A 188 -18.02 3.04 -10.43
C LEU A 188 -19.17 4.00 -10.05
N PRO A 189 -20.43 3.55 -9.87
CA PRO A 189 -21.52 4.42 -9.40
C PRO A 189 -21.19 5.18 -8.12
N VAL A 190 -20.58 4.50 -7.15
CA VAL A 190 -20.27 5.07 -5.84
C VAL A 190 -19.17 6.12 -5.92
N THR A 191 -18.15 5.91 -6.76
CA THR A 191 -17.09 6.90 -7.02
C THR A 191 -17.66 8.15 -7.68
N VAL A 192 -18.56 7.98 -8.65
CA VAL A 192 -19.22 9.10 -9.34
C VAL A 192 -20.11 9.89 -8.38
N VAL A 193 -20.90 9.23 -7.54
CA VAL A 193 -21.72 9.91 -6.53
C VAL A 193 -20.85 10.66 -5.51
N SER A 194 -19.74 10.06 -5.07
CA SER A 194 -18.80 10.70 -4.16
C SER A 194 -18.17 11.96 -4.76
N LEU A 195 -17.84 11.94 -6.05
CA LEU A 195 -17.37 13.10 -6.79
C LEU A 195 -18.42 14.23 -6.79
N PHE A 196 -19.68 13.92 -7.08
CA PHE A 196 -20.75 14.92 -7.07
C PHE A 196 -20.96 15.54 -5.69
N ILE A 197 -20.90 14.73 -4.62
CA ILE A 197 -21.00 15.23 -3.25
C ILE A 197 -19.83 16.16 -2.92
N ALA A 198 -18.60 15.76 -3.26
CA ALA A 198 -17.41 16.60 -3.09
C ALA A 198 -17.50 17.92 -3.86
N MET A 199 -18.01 17.87 -5.10
CA MET A 199 -18.26 19.06 -5.94
C MET A 199 -19.25 20.03 -5.31
N ILE A 200 -20.36 19.53 -4.76
CA ILE A 200 -21.37 20.37 -4.10
C ILE A 200 -20.75 21.06 -2.87
N ILE A 201 -19.98 20.33 -2.07
CA ILE A 201 -19.31 20.86 -0.88
C ILE A 201 -18.27 21.92 -1.26
N GLU A 202 -17.46 21.68 -2.29
CA GLU A 202 -16.45 22.63 -2.78
C GLU A 202 -17.09 23.89 -3.37
N SER A 203 -18.19 23.74 -4.12
CA SER A 203 -18.96 24.86 -4.69
C SER A 203 -19.62 25.72 -3.62
N ILE A 204 -20.15 25.14 -2.54
CA ILE A 204 -20.73 25.87 -1.42
C ILE A 204 -19.63 26.63 -0.66
N ARG A 205 -18.46 26.00 -0.44
CA ARG A 205 -17.34 26.60 0.31
C ARG A 205 -16.73 27.78 -0.42
N ASN A 206 -16.36 27.61 -1.69
CA ASN A 206 -15.69 28.66 -2.46
C ASN A 206 -16.68 29.72 -2.96
N ARG A 207 -17.99 29.52 -2.75
CA ARG A 207 -19.09 30.35 -3.27
C ARG A 207 -18.98 30.60 -4.78
N THR A 208 -18.28 29.73 -5.49
CA THR A 208 -18.02 29.82 -6.92
C THR A 208 -18.20 28.44 -7.54
N VAL A 209 -18.97 28.39 -8.62
CA VAL A 209 -19.12 27.18 -9.42
C VAL A 209 -17.87 26.97 -10.28
N THR A 210 -17.24 28.04 -10.73
CA THR A 210 -16.02 27.99 -11.57
C THR A 210 -14.84 27.35 -10.85
N GLY A 211 -14.58 27.71 -9.59
CA GLY A 211 -13.49 27.09 -8.81
C GLY A 211 -13.74 25.60 -8.50
N ALA A 212 -15.00 25.18 -8.38
CA ALA A 212 -15.35 23.77 -8.24
C ALA A 212 -15.11 23.01 -9.57
N VAL A 213 -15.45 23.60 -10.71
CA VAL A 213 -15.20 23.03 -12.05
C VAL A 213 -13.70 22.92 -12.34
N ASP A 214 -12.88 23.89 -11.94
CA ASP A 214 -11.41 23.79 -12.08
C ASP A 214 -10.83 22.63 -11.22
N SER A 215 -11.40 22.41 -10.03
CA SER A 215 -11.05 21.26 -9.18
C SER A 215 -11.46 19.93 -9.82
N MET A 216 -12.60 19.91 -10.52
CA MET A 216 -13.07 18.74 -11.30
C MET A 216 -12.12 18.41 -12.46
N ALA A 217 -11.58 19.42 -13.14
CA ALA A 217 -10.57 19.18 -14.18
C ALA A 217 -9.32 18.48 -13.62
N THR A 218 -8.91 18.84 -12.40
CA THR A 218 -7.81 18.17 -11.71
C THR A 218 -8.13 16.70 -11.39
N PHE A 219 -9.37 16.40 -10.97
CA PHE A 219 -9.83 15.03 -10.77
C PHE A 219 -9.77 14.20 -12.06
N PHE A 220 -10.30 14.70 -13.17
CA PHE A 220 -10.27 13.98 -14.45
C PHE A 220 -8.87 13.83 -15.02
N LYS A 221 -7.99 14.82 -14.81
CA LYS A 221 -6.58 14.69 -15.18
C LYS A 221 -5.91 13.55 -14.41
N GLY A 222 -6.13 13.48 -13.09
CA GLY A 222 -5.62 12.38 -12.27
C GLY A 222 -6.19 11.00 -12.69
N MET A 223 -7.48 10.95 -13.05
CA MET A 223 -8.11 9.74 -13.60
C MET A 223 -7.45 9.33 -14.93
N GLY A 224 -7.22 10.27 -15.84
CA GLY A 224 -6.59 10.02 -17.14
C GLY A 224 -5.16 9.52 -17.01
N GLU A 225 -4.36 10.12 -16.12
CA GLU A 225 -2.99 9.66 -15.83
C GLU A 225 -2.98 8.25 -15.24
N GLY A 226 -3.89 7.94 -14.30
CA GLY A 226 -4.05 6.60 -13.74
C GLY A 226 -4.46 5.56 -14.79
N ALA A 227 -5.48 5.87 -15.60
CA ALA A 227 -5.98 4.99 -16.65
C ALA A 227 -4.92 4.71 -17.72
N ALA A 228 -4.23 5.74 -18.20
CA ALA A 228 -3.15 5.59 -19.17
C ALA A 228 -2.02 4.69 -18.63
N GLY A 229 -1.67 4.85 -17.35
CA GLY A 229 -0.68 4.00 -16.69
C GLY A 229 -1.11 2.53 -16.62
N VAL A 230 -2.33 2.24 -16.15
CA VAL A 230 -2.83 0.86 -16.04
C VAL A 230 -2.98 0.20 -17.41
N VAL A 231 -3.57 0.89 -18.39
CA VAL A 231 -3.73 0.34 -19.74
C VAL A 231 -2.38 0.04 -20.39
N ALA A 232 -1.39 0.95 -20.26
CA ALA A 232 -0.05 0.71 -20.79
C ALA A 232 0.62 -0.52 -20.14
N LEU A 233 0.44 -0.72 -18.83
CA LEU A 233 0.95 -1.88 -18.12
C LEU A 233 0.28 -3.18 -18.56
N LEU A 234 -1.05 -3.19 -18.73
CA LEU A 234 -1.78 -4.36 -19.22
C LEU A 234 -1.36 -4.74 -20.63
N VAL A 235 -1.21 -3.75 -21.53
CA VAL A 235 -0.71 -4.01 -22.89
C VAL A 235 0.71 -4.55 -22.86
N ALA A 236 1.60 -3.98 -22.04
CA ALA A 236 2.97 -4.48 -21.90
C ALA A 236 3.01 -5.90 -21.33
N ALA A 237 2.14 -6.21 -20.35
CA ALA A 237 2.01 -7.54 -19.77
C ALA A 237 1.52 -8.57 -20.80
N ALA A 238 0.49 -8.24 -21.58
CA ALA A 238 -0.01 -9.13 -22.64
C ALA A 238 1.07 -9.42 -23.69
N VAL A 239 1.86 -8.41 -24.09
CA VAL A 239 3.00 -8.60 -24.99
C VAL A 239 4.09 -9.47 -24.36
N LEU A 240 4.36 -9.30 -23.06
CA LEU A 240 5.31 -10.14 -22.32
C LEU A 240 4.84 -11.60 -22.25
N VAL A 241 3.57 -11.83 -21.95
CA VAL A 241 2.97 -13.17 -21.87
C VAL A 241 3.07 -13.87 -23.22
N GLU A 242 2.71 -13.19 -24.31
CA GLU A 242 2.87 -13.71 -25.66
C GLU A 242 4.34 -14.02 -25.96
N GLY A 243 5.25 -13.11 -25.60
CA GLY A 243 6.69 -13.31 -25.79
C GLY A 243 7.25 -14.53 -25.03
N ILE A 244 6.91 -14.69 -23.75
CA ILE A 244 7.32 -15.83 -22.92
C ILE A 244 6.73 -17.14 -23.47
N THR A 245 5.47 -17.12 -23.92
CA THR A 245 4.77 -18.27 -24.50
C THR A 245 5.45 -18.70 -25.81
N GLN A 246 5.72 -17.77 -26.71
CA GLN A 246 6.40 -18.05 -27.98
C GLN A 246 7.85 -18.54 -27.79
N MET A 247 8.53 -18.11 -26.72
CA MET A 247 9.85 -18.60 -26.37
C MET A 247 9.84 -20.00 -25.71
N GLY A 248 8.68 -20.57 -25.39
CA GLY A 248 8.56 -21.85 -24.69
C GLY A 248 9.16 -21.83 -23.29
N VAL A 249 9.25 -20.64 -22.66
CA VAL A 249 9.89 -20.50 -21.34
C VAL A 249 9.06 -21.18 -20.25
N ILE A 250 7.73 -21.14 -20.36
CA ILE A 250 6.83 -21.83 -19.42
C ILE A 250 7.06 -23.34 -19.51
N ASP A 251 7.07 -23.89 -20.73
CA ASP A 251 7.34 -25.31 -20.97
C ASP A 251 8.72 -25.71 -20.45
N MET A 252 9.73 -24.88 -20.69
CA MET A 252 11.09 -25.11 -20.17
C MET A 252 11.13 -25.15 -18.64
N LEU A 253 10.40 -24.26 -17.96
CA LEU A 253 10.32 -24.23 -16.50
C LEU A 253 9.56 -25.44 -15.95
N ILE A 254 8.49 -25.86 -16.61
CA ILE A 254 7.74 -27.07 -16.26
C ILE A 254 8.66 -28.28 -16.42
N SER A 255 9.25 -28.50 -17.59
CA SER A 255 10.13 -29.64 -17.85
C SER A 255 11.41 -29.64 -17.02
N ALA A 256 11.96 -28.47 -16.67
CA ALA A 256 13.12 -28.37 -15.76
C ALA A 256 12.77 -28.74 -14.31
N THR A 257 11.49 -28.74 -13.95
CA THR A 257 11.01 -29.07 -12.62
C THR A 257 10.28 -30.41 -12.54
N GLU A 258 9.96 -31.04 -13.69
CA GLU A 258 9.43 -32.40 -13.80
C GLU A 258 10.30 -33.41 -13.01
N GLY A 259 9.66 -34.21 -12.14
CA GLY A 259 10.33 -35.18 -11.27
C GLY A 259 10.66 -34.69 -9.86
N SER A 260 10.47 -33.40 -9.56
CA SER A 260 10.51 -32.87 -8.20
C SER A 260 9.12 -32.90 -7.55
N SER A 261 9.01 -33.40 -6.32
CA SER A 261 7.76 -33.35 -5.54
C SER A 261 7.30 -31.94 -5.15
N GLY A 262 8.03 -30.90 -5.57
CA GLY A 262 7.71 -29.48 -5.35
C GLY A 262 7.87 -28.61 -6.61
N ALA A 263 7.82 -29.21 -7.80
CA ALA A 263 8.03 -28.55 -9.10
C ALA A 263 7.25 -27.23 -9.25
N ALA A 264 5.94 -27.29 -9.03
CA ALA A 264 5.05 -26.15 -9.12
C ALA A 264 5.40 -25.03 -8.14
N VAL A 265 5.78 -25.38 -6.90
CA VAL A 265 6.15 -24.39 -5.88
C VAL A 265 7.44 -23.67 -6.27
N ILE A 266 8.40 -24.38 -6.86
CA ILE A 266 9.65 -23.77 -7.35
C ILE A 266 9.37 -22.73 -8.43
N ILE A 267 8.48 -23.04 -9.39
CA ILE A 267 8.12 -22.08 -10.45
C ILE A 267 7.49 -20.83 -9.83
N VAL A 268 6.55 -20.96 -8.89
CA VAL A 268 5.95 -19.78 -8.25
C VAL A 268 6.99 -18.97 -7.48
N LEU A 269 7.93 -19.61 -6.78
CA LEU A 269 9.00 -18.91 -6.08
C LEU A 269 9.92 -18.13 -7.03
N ILE A 270 10.16 -18.63 -8.24
CA ILE A 270 10.89 -17.89 -9.28
C ILE A 270 10.12 -16.62 -9.67
N PHE A 271 8.82 -16.73 -9.91
CA PHE A 271 7.98 -15.57 -10.24
C PHE A 271 7.90 -14.57 -9.08
N VAL A 272 7.78 -15.04 -7.84
CA VAL A 272 7.85 -14.21 -6.63
C VAL A 272 9.19 -13.50 -6.53
N ALA A 273 10.31 -14.19 -6.76
CA ALA A 273 11.64 -13.58 -6.73
C ALA A 273 11.84 -12.54 -7.85
N ALA A 274 11.38 -12.83 -9.08
CA ALA A 274 11.41 -11.90 -10.20
C ALA A 274 10.56 -10.65 -9.90
N THR A 275 9.38 -10.84 -9.33
CA THR A 275 8.48 -9.76 -8.90
C THR A 275 9.13 -8.91 -7.82
N ALA A 276 9.75 -9.53 -6.82
CA ALA A 276 10.46 -8.83 -5.75
C ALA A 276 11.59 -7.96 -6.30
N ALA A 277 12.39 -8.50 -7.22
CA ALA A 277 13.49 -7.78 -7.86
C ALA A 277 12.97 -6.58 -8.67
N MET A 278 11.95 -6.79 -9.51
CA MET A 278 11.37 -5.71 -10.31
C MET A 278 10.70 -4.63 -9.44
N ALA A 279 9.99 -5.01 -8.38
CA ALA A 279 9.38 -4.06 -7.45
C ALA A 279 10.43 -3.22 -6.72
N ALA A 280 11.51 -3.85 -6.25
CA ALA A 280 12.62 -3.15 -5.59
C ALA A 280 13.36 -2.20 -6.55
N LEU A 281 13.50 -2.56 -7.83
CA LEU A 281 14.16 -1.73 -8.84
C LEU A 281 13.29 -0.56 -9.31
N THR A 282 12.00 -0.80 -9.55
CA THR A 282 11.09 0.19 -10.13
C THR A 282 10.41 1.06 -9.08
N GLY A 283 10.33 0.61 -7.83
CA GLY A 283 9.56 1.28 -6.77
C GLY A 283 8.05 1.25 -7.01
N SER A 284 7.56 0.41 -7.93
CA SER A 284 6.15 0.26 -8.27
C SER A 284 5.58 -1.04 -7.71
N GLY A 285 4.42 -0.96 -7.05
CA GLY A 285 3.67 -2.12 -6.58
C GLY A 285 2.76 -2.73 -7.64
N THR A 286 2.39 -1.94 -8.65
CA THR A 286 1.46 -2.37 -9.70
C THR A 286 2.19 -2.92 -10.90
N ALA A 287 3.28 -2.30 -11.35
CA ALA A 287 3.94 -2.66 -12.60
C ALA A 287 4.47 -4.10 -12.63
N PRO A 288 5.21 -4.60 -11.61
CA PRO A 288 5.66 -5.99 -11.58
C PRO A 288 4.49 -6.98 -11.46
N TYR A 289 3.47 -6.64 -10.66
CA TYR A 289 2.29 -7.50 -10.52
C TYR A 289 1.56 -7.64 -11.85
N PHE A 290 1.18 -6.53 -12.51
CA PHE A 290 0.48 -6.56 -13.80
C PHE A 290 1.26 -7.35 -14.86
N ALA A 291 2.59 -7.23 -14.88
CA ALA A 291 3.43 -7.94 -15.83
C ALA A 291 3.39 -9.47 -15.66
N PHE A 292 3.35 -9.96 -14.41
CA PHE A 292 3.44 -11.39 -14.12
C PHE A 292 2.10 -12.06 -13.81
N SER A 293 1.08 -11.30 -13.39
CA SER A 293 -0.25 -11.82 -13.05
C SER A 293 -0.93 -12.49 -14.24
N GLU A 294 -0.76 -11.92 -15.44
CA GLU A 294 -1.30 -12.44 -16.70
C GLU A 294 -0.74 -13.82 -17.10
N VAL A 295 0.43 -14.21 -16.56
CA VAL A 295 1.01 -15.55 -16.79
C VAL A 295 0.40 -16.60 -15.86
N VAL A 296 -0.20 -16.18 -14.75
CA VAL A 296 -0.68 -17.10 -13.69
C VAL A 296 -1.77 -18.06 -14.17
N PRO A 297 -2.79 -17.66 -14.96
CA PRO A 297 -3.81 -18.61 -15.43
C PRO A 297 -3.22 -19.79 -16.21
N ASN A 298 -2.26 -19.54 -17.11
CA ASN A 298 -1.59 -20.60 -17.88
C ASN A 298 -0.79 -21.52 -16.95
N LEU A 299 -0.07 -20.94 -16.00
CA LEU A 299 0.73 -21.72 -15.05
C LEU A 299 -0.14 -22.53 -14.09
N ALA A 300 -1.29 -22.01 -13.67
CA ALA A 300 -2.24 -22.73 -12.82
C ALA A 300 -2.98 -23.86 -13.57
N ALA A 301 -3.12 -23.78 -14.89
CA ALA A 301 -3.68 -24.87 -15.70
C ALA A 301 -2.72 -26.06 -15.82
N GLU A 302 -1.41 -25.77 -15.90
CA GLU A 302 -0.35 -26.78 -16.06
C GLU A 302 0.24 -27.26 -14.72
N THR A 303 -0.12 -26.62 -13.60
CA THR A 303 0.37 -26.99 -12.26
C THR A 303 -0.75 -27.34 -11.29
N SER A 304 -0.42 -28.02 -10.20
CA SER A 304 -1.38 -28.37 -9.15
C SER A 304 -1.65 -27.23 -8.15
N ILE A 305 -1.30 -25.98 -8.48
CA ILE A 305 -1.40 -24.83 -7.57
C ILE A 305 -2.59 -23.95 -7.98
N HIS A 306 -3.38 -23.53 -7.00
CA HIS A 306 -4.55 -22.69 -7.24
C HIS A 306 -4.13 -21.26 -7.63
N ALA A 307 -4.69 -20.74 -8.73
CA ALA A 307 -4.40 -19.38 -9.22
C ALA A 307 -4.54 -18.28 -8.14
N PRO A 308 -5.56 -18.29 -7.23
CA PRO A 308 -5.65 -17.31 -6.16
C PRO A 308 -4.45 -17.29 -5.20
N GLN A 309 -3.83 -18.44 -4.92
CA GLN A 309 -2.63 -18.54 -4.08
C GLN A 309 -1.47 -17.77 -4.73
N MET A 310 -1.24 -18.03 -6.02
CA MET A 310 -0.15 -17.45 -6.80
C MET A 310 -0.33 -15.94 -6.99
N LEU A 311 -1.54 -15.51 -7.38
CA LEU A 311 -1.85 -14.10 -7.55
C LEU A 311 -1.67 -13.33 -6.25
N THR A 312 -2.15 -13.87 -5.12
CA THR A 312 -1.98 -13.24 -3.81
C THR A 312 -0.49 -13.14 -3.42
N ALA A 313 0.30 -14.18 -3.71
CA ALA A 313 1.73 -14.18 -3.43
C ALA A 313 2.49 -13.13 -4.25
N ILE A 314 2.25 -13.07 -5.56
CA ILE A 314 2.90 -12.12 -6.48
C ILE A 314 2.44 -10.68 -6.16
N TRP A 315 1.14 -10.45 -6.00
CA TRP A 315 0.58 -9.15 -5.64
C TRP A 315 1.18 -8.61 -4.33
N GLY A 316 1.18 -9.44 -3.28
CA GLY A 316 1.70 -9.03 -1.99
C GLY A 316 3.21 -8.78 -2.04
N THR A 317 3.94 -9.61 -2.78
CA THR A 317 5.38 -9.42 -3.01
C THR A 317 5.67 -8.09 -3.69
N SER A 318 4.93 -7.76 -4.76
CA SER A 318 5.09 -6.52 -5.50
C SER A 318 4.84 -5.30 -4.62
N ASN A 319 3.74 -5.31 -3.84
CA ASN A 319 3.39 -4.19 -2.96
C ASN A 319 4.31 -4.03 -1.74
N LEU A 320 4.91 -5.10 -1.24
CA LEU A 320 5.84 -5.05 -0.10
C LEU A 320 7.26 -4.66 -0.55
N MET A 321 7.75 -5.26 -1.62
CA MET A 321 9.14 -5.08 -2.05
C MET A 321 9.40 -3.70 -2.67
N ARG A 322 8.38 -3.02 -3.19
CA ARG A 322 8.52 -1.62 -3.62
C ARG A 322 8.92 -0.69 -2.46
N GLU A 323 8.57 -1.02 -1.22
CA GLU A 323 8.92 -0.21 -0.04
C GLU A 323 10.40 -0.34 0.34
N VAL A 324 11.12 -1.25 -0.33
CA VAL A 324 12.58 -1.41 -0.26
C VAL A 324 13.28 -0.64 -1.40
N SER A 325 12.52 0.06 -2.24
CA SER A 325 13.07 0.83 -3.37
C SER A 325 13.34 2.29 -2.98
N PRO A 326 14.53 2.84 -3.28
CA PRO A 326 14.83 4.26 -3.05
C PRO A 326 14.09 5.19 -4.01
N VAL A 327 13.53 4.67 -5.10
CA VAL A 327 12.78 5.45 -6.10
C VAL A 327 11.27 5.37 -5.90
N ASN A 328 10.80 4.66 -4.87
CA ASN A 328 9.39 4.63 -4.51
C ASN A 328 8.91 6.05 -4.13
N ALA A 329 7.77 6.47 -4.69
CA ALA A 329 7.17 7.78 -4.43
C ALA A 329 6.97 8.06 -2.94
N ALA A 330 6.51 7.08 -2.15
CA ALA A 330 6.34 7.22 -0.71
C ALA A 330 7.67 7.52 -0.01
N VAL A 331 8.72 6.77 -0.36
CA VAL A 331 10.09 6.99 0.15
C VAL A 331 10.59 8.38 -0.21
N LEU A 332 10.41 8.84 -1.45
CA LEU A 332 10.84 10.16 -1.91
C LEU A 332 10.09 11.30 -1.19
N ILE A 333 8.77 11.18 -1.06
CA ILE A 333 7.93 12.16 -0.37
C ILE A 333 8.35 12.28 1.10
N VAL A 334 8.46 11.16 1.79
CA VAL A 334 8.77 11.15 3.23
C VAL A 334 10.21 11.61 3.46
N SER A 335 11.18 11.11 2.69
CA SER A 335 12.58 11.53 2.81
C SER A 335 12.77 13.02 2.53
N GLY A 336 12.02 13.59 1.57
CA GLY A 336 11.96 15.03 1.33
C GLY A 336 11.36 15.79 2.52
N ALA A 337 10.29 15.27 3.13
CA ALA A 337 9.62 15.90 4.26
C ALA A 337 10.50 15.97 5.53
N ILE A 338 11.25 14.90 5.83
CA ILE A 338 12.16 14.84 6.98
C ILE A 338 13.61 15.19 6.62
N LYS A 339 13.88 15.62 5.37
CA LYS A 339 15.20 16.03 4.86
C LYS A 339 16.32 15.02 5.09
N VAL A 340 16.05 13.74 4.82
CA VAL A 340 17.05 12.66 4.91
C VAL A 340 17.32 12.03 3.55
N ASN A 341 18.43 11.29 3.43
CA ASN A 341 18.69 10.50 2.24
C ASN A 341 17.67 9.33 2.14
N PRO A 342 17.00 9.12 0.99
CA PRO A 342 16.07 8.00 0.75
C PRO A 342 16.59 6.63 1.21
N ILE A 343 17.90 6.39 1.03
CA ILE A 343 18.56 5.14 1.39
C ILE A 343 18.51 4.88 2.90
N GLN A 344 18.52 5.92 3.74
CA GLN A 344 18.37 5.75 5.19
C GLN A 344 16.98 5.20 5.55
N LEU A 345 15.96 5.66 4.83
CA LEU A 345 14.59 5.21 5.00
C LEU A 345 14.41 3.78 4.48
N VAL A 346 14.97 3.45 3.32
CA VAL A 346 14.98 2.09 2.77
C VAL A 346 15.62 1.10 3.74
N LYS A 347 16.73 1.44 4.40
CA LYS A 347 17.34 0.56 5.42
C LYS A 347 16.41 0.29 6.61
N ARG A 348 15.55 1.26 6.93
CA ARG A 348 14.56 1.16 8.01
C ARG A 348 13.34 0.34 7.60
N THR A 349 12.98 0.30 6.32
CA THR A 349 11.84 -0.46 5.80
C THR A 349 12.21 -1.85 5.29
N ALA A 350 13.46 -2.07 4.86
CA ALA A 350 13.91 -3.32 4.24
C ALA A 350 13.59 -4.58 5.04
N VAL A 351 13.99 -4.64 6.32
CA VAL A 351 13.80 -5.86 7.12
C VAL A 351 12.32 -6.16 7.39
N PRO A 352 11.49 -5.19 7.85
CA PRO A 352 10.06 -5.42 8.00
C PRO A 352 9.38 -5.86 6.70
N MET A 353 9.75 -5.27 5.57
CA MET A 353 9.10 -5.56 4.28
C MET A 353 9.54 -6.89 3.68
N ILE A 354 10.82 -7.25 3.76
CA ILE A 354 11.31 -8.58 3.35
C ILE A 354 10.67 -9.67 4.22
N ALA A 355 10.59 -9.46 5.53
CA ALA A 355 9.91 -10.39 6.42
C ALA A 355 8.43 -10.52 6.07
N ALA A 356 7.75 -9.40 5.80
CA ALA A 356 6.37 -9.40 5.34
C ALA A 356 6.20 -10.16 4.01
N THR A 357 7.13 -10.02 3.06
CA THR A 357 7.07 -10.71 1.76
C THR A 357 7.13 -12.21 1.97
N VAL A 358 8.08 -12.69 2.76
CA VAL A 358 8.21 -14.12 3.08
C VAL A 358 6.95 -14.63 3.77
N LEU A 359 6.45 -13.90 4.77
CA LEU A 359 5.23 -14.28 5.50
C LEU A 359 3.99 -14.30 4.59
N ASN A 360 3.82 -13.28 3.74
CA ASN A 360 2.69 -13.21 2.82
C ASN A 360 2.70 -14.38 1.84
N THR A 361 3.87 -14.68 1.25
CA THR A 361 4.00 -15.83 0.34
C THR A 361 3.69 -17.13 1.07
N LEU A 362 4.25 -17.36 2.26
CA LEU A 362 3.97 -18.57 3.05
C LEU A 362 2.48 -18.69 3.40
N PHE A 363 1.85 -17.62 3.89
CA PHE A 363 0.44 -17.64 4.25
C PHE A 363 -0.49 -17.75 3.04
N ALA A 364 -0.10 -17.22 1.89
CA ALA A 364 -0.84 -17.44 0.64
C ALA A 364 -0.90 -18.93 0.29
N PHE A 365 0.19 -19.69 0.47
CA PHE A 365 0.19 -21.13 0.23
C PHE A 365 -0.43 -21.97 1.34
N MET A 366 -0.44 -21.48 2.58
CA MET A 366 -0.97 -22.22 3.73
C MET A 366 -2.47 -22.01 3.97
N PHE A 367 -2.99 -20.81 3.69
CA PHE A 367 -4.35 -20.41 4.12
C PHE A 367 -5.34 -20.19 2.98
N ILE A 368 -4.87 -20.16 1.74
CA ILE A 368 -5.74 -20.11 0.55
C ILE A 368 -5.77 -21.52 -0.01
N GLY A 369 -6.96 -22.07 -0.25
CA GLY A 369 -7.17 -23.43 -0.76
C GLY A 369 -8.47 -23.56 -1.54
#